data_AF-A0A193CC45-F1
#
_entry.id   AF-A0A193CC45-F1
#
_cell.length_a   1.000
_cell.length_b   1.000
_cell.length_c   1.000
_cell.angle_alpha   90.00
_cell.angle_beta   90.00
_cell.angle_gamma   90.00
#
_symmetry.space_group_name_H-M   'P 1'
#
loop_
_entity.id
_entity.type
_entity.pdbx_description
1 polymer ?
#
loop_
_entity_poly.entity_id
_entity_poly.type
_entity_poly.pdbx_seq_one_letter_code
_entity_poly.pdbx_strand_id
1 'polypeptide(L)'
;MGWRQLKKTAKQELKCGPHSFGEVQKFFLRHPCADLDRMFVTVDDGSGNTIAVSIAWVKMPKASEASDLKRLIDRDGTGNVALYGETHHGSRFTGENYDSRLRQRLVVIAESAPQAGRPSEATLETAVELAVEFPSP
;
A
#
# COMPACT_ATOMS: atom_id res chain seq x y z
N MET A 1 20.81 -10.03 26.43
CA MET A 1 20.48 -9.91 24.99
C MET A 1 18.98 -9.76 24.69
N GLY A 2 18.04 -9.96 25.63
CA GLY A 2 16.59 -9.93 25.33
C GLY A 2 15.96 -8.55 25.07
N TRP A 3 16.39 -7.50 25.77
CA TRP A 3 15.72 -6.18 25.71
C TRP A 3 15.87 -5.44 24.37
N ARG A 4 17.02 -5.59 23.70
CA ARG A 4 17.27 -4.97 22.39
C ARG A 4 16.40 -5.61 21.30
N GLN A 5 16.22 -6.94 21.39
CA GLN A 5 15.41 -7.68 20.42
C GLN A 5 13.92 -7.38 20.62
N LEU A 6 13.43 -7.33 21.86
CA LEU A 6 12.07 -6.88 22.18
C LEU A 6 11.78 -5.46 21.66
N LYS A 7 12.69 -4.50 21.90
CA LYS A 7 12.55 -3.14 21.36
C LYS A 7 12.52 -3.11 19.83
N LYS A 8 13.28 -3.98 19.16
CA LYS A 8 13.30 -4.07 17.69
C LYS A 8 11.98 -4.63 17.16
N THR A 9 11.48 -5.71 17.72
CA THR A 9 10.20 -6.31 17.35
C THR A 9 9.05 -5.32 17.57
N ALA A 10 8.99 -4.67 18.72
CA ALA A 10 7.97 -3.65 18.99
C ALA A 10 8.04 -2.48 17.99
N LYS A 11 9.25 -2.01 17.63
CA LYS A 11 9.41 -1.00 16.58
C LYS A 11 8.91 -1.46 15.22
N GLN A 12 9.06 -2.74 14.87
CA GLN A 12 8.60 -3.30 13.60
C GLN A 12 7.08 -3.49 13.57
N GLU A 13 6.49 -3.98 14.67
CA GLU A 13 5.04 -4.11 14.83
C GLU A 13 4.34 -2.75 14.67
N LEU A 14 4.94 -1.68 15.19
CA LEU A 14 4.42 -0.32 15.06
C LEU A 14 4.51 0.27 13.66
N LYS A 15 5.22 -0.37 12.70
CA LYS A 15 5.32 0.15 11.33
C LYS A 15 4.09 -0.19 10.51
N CYS A 16 3.76 -1.46 10.34
CA CYS A 16 2.69 -1.87 9.41
C CYS A 16 1.33 -2.12 10.08
N GLY A 17 1.30 -2.65 11.30
CA GLY A 17 0.05 -3.00 11.99
C GLY A 17 -0.88 -1.78 12.18
N PRO A 18 -0.39 -0.67 12.76
CA PRO A 18 -1.19 0.56 12.91
C PRO A 18 -1.56 1.26 11.59
N HIS A 19 -0.98 0.84 10.47
CA HIS A 19 -1.17 1.43 9.15
C HIS A 19 -1.76 0.42 8.17
N SER A 20 -2.61 -0.47 8.65
CA SER A 20 -3.33 -1.47 7.86
C SER A 20 -4.67 -1.77 8.49
N PHE A 21 -5.57 -2.40 7.73
CA PHE A 21 -6.90 -2.80 8.18
C PHE A 21 -7.25 -4.21 7.72
N GLY A 22 -8.38 -4.75 8.18
CA GLY A 22 -8.87 -6.07 7.78
C GLY A 22 -8.00 -7.25 8.22
N GLU A 23 -7.95 -8.30 7.41
CA GLU A 23 -7.06 -9.45 7.57
C GLU A 23 -5.59 -9.07 7.40
N VAL A 24 -5.27 -8.09 6.57
CA VAL A 24 -3.90 -7.58 6.37
C VAL A 24 -3.32 -7.02 7.68
N GLN A 25 -4.12 -6.31 8.47
CA GLN A 25 -3.71 -5.89 9.82
C GLN A 25 -3.36 -7.09 10.72
N LYS A 26 -4.20 -8.13 10.70
CA LYS A 26 -3.97 -9.36 11.48
C LYS A 26 -2.73 -10.11 11.00
N PHE A 27 -2.43 -10.07 9.70
CA PHE A 27 -1.22 -10.62 9.14
C PHE A 27 0.02 -9.92 9.71
N PHE A 28 0.05 -8.58 9.75
CA PHE A 28 1.19 -7.84 10.30
C PHE A 28 1.42 -8.04 11.80
N LEU A 29 0.38 -8.39 12.58
CA LEU A 29 0.56 -8.78 13.99
C LEU A 29 1.37 -10.07 14.16
N ARG A 30 1.35 -10.96 13.16
CA ARG A 30 2.09 -12.25 13.19
C ARG A 30 3.37 -12.20 12.37
N HIS A 31 3.40 -11.33 11.36
CA HIS A 31 4.49 -11.15 10.42
C HIS A 31 4.88 -9.66 10.37
N PRO A 32 5.59 -9.13 11.38
CA PRO A 32 5.98 -7.72 11.39
C PRO A 32 6.86 -7.39 10.19
N CYS A 33 6.50 -6.34 9.46
CA CYS A 33 7.30 -5.88 8.34
C CYS A 33 8.66 -5.31 8.80
N ALA A 34 9.64 -5.36 7.92
CA ALA A 34 10.92 -4.72 8.14
C ALA A 34 10.84 -3.20 7.92
N ASP A 35 10.04 -2.77 6.93
CA ASP A 35 9.82 -1.36 6.61
C ASP A 35 8.47 -1.10 5.98
N LEU A 36 8.04 0.16 6.12
CA LEU A 36 6.88 0.72 5.45
C LEU A 36 7.16 2.17 5.07
N ASP A 37 7.18 2.43 3.76
CA ASP A 37 7.12 3.78 3.21
C ASP A 37 5.77 3.99 2.53
N ARG A 38 5.25 5.22 2.61
CA ARG A 38 3.99 5.59 1.98
C ARG A 38 4.11 6.97 1.37
N MET A 39 3.53 7.14 0.19
CA MET A 39 3.49 8.40 -0.53
C MET A 39 2.08 8.66 -1.05
N PHE A 40 1.77 9.94 -1.18
CA PHE A 40 0.60 10.43 -1.88
C PHE A 40 1.06 11.46 -2.89
N VAL A 41 0.63 11.31 -4.14
CA VAL A 41 0.91 12.25 -5.22
C VAL A 41 -0.38 12.62 -5.93
N THR A 42 -0.37 13.78 -6.53
CA THR A 42 -1.45 14.29 -7.36
C THR A 42 -0.90 14.47 -8.77
N VAL A 43 -1.56 13.87 -9.76
CA VAL A 43 -1.16 13.86 -11.17
C VAL A 43 -2.21 14.60 -11.99
N ASP A 44 -1.77 15.53 -12.82
CA ASP A 44 -2.61 16.16 -13.85
C ASP A 44 -2.59 15.28 -15.11
N ASP A 45 -3.76 15.03 -15.70
CA ASP A 45 -3.88 14.18 -16.89
C ASP A 45 -3.75 14.93 -18.22
N GLY A 46 -3.43 16.23 -18.19
CA GLY A 46 -3.32 17.11 -19.35
C GLY A 46 -4.67 17.50 -19.97
N SER A 47 -5.78 16.96 -19.47
CA SER A 47 -7.14 17.19 -19.97
C SER A 47 -8.01 17.99 -18.98
N GLY A 48 -7.38 18.55 -17.94
CA GLY A 48 -8.05 19.30 -16.88
C GLY A 48 -8.64 18.42 -15.78
N ASN A 49 -8.32 17.13 -15.74
CA ASN A 49 -8.61 16.29 -14.58
C ASN A 49 -7.38 16.14 -13.70
N THR A 50 -7.63 15.77 -12.45
CA THR A 50 -6.59 15.55 -11.47
C THR A 50 -6.83 14.22 -10.78
N ILE A 51 -5.79 13.39 -10.72
CA ILE A 51 -5.80 12.05 -10.15
C ILE A 51 -4.99 12.05 -8.86
N ALA A 52 -5.59 11.53 -7.79
CA ALA A 52 -4.88 11.18 -6.57
C ALA A 52 -4.29 9.78 -6.74
N VAL A 53 -3.01 9.59 -6.41
CA VAL A 53 -2.36 8.28 -6.39
C VAL A 53 -1.68 8.11 -5.04
N SER A 54 -2.01 7.03 -4.33
CA SER A 54 -1.28 6.65 -3.12
C SER A 54 -0.49 5.38 -3.37
N ILE A 55 0.74 5.35 -2.86
CA ILE A 55 1.69 4.25 -3.04
C ILE A 55 2.20 3.83 -1.66
N ALA A 56 2.24 2.53 -1.41
CA ALA A 56 2.83 1.94 -0.22
C ALA A 56 3.88 0.90 -0.60
N TRP A 57 5.06 1.01 0.01
CA TRP A 57 6.17 0.07 -0.13
C TRP A 57 6.32 -0.72 1.16
N VAL A 58 5.91 -1.98 1.16
CA VAL A 58 6.00 -2.87 2.31
C VAL A 58 7.20 -3.80 2.14
N LYS A 59 8.21 -3.63 2.98
CA LYS A 59 9.38 -4.51 2.98
C LYS A 59 9.21 -5.57 4.04
N MET A 60 9.16 -6.84 3.64
CA MET A 60 9.11 -7.97 4.56
C MET A 60 10.51 -8.47 4.94
N PRO A 61 10.65 -9.11 6.12
CA PRO A 61 11.88 -9.78 6.50
C PRO A 61 12.28 -10.89 5.51
N LYS A 62 11.31 -11.63 4.97
CA LYS A 62 11.52 -12.77 4.05
C LYS A 62 10.71 -12.63 2.75
N ALA A 63 11.20 -13.24 1.68
CA ALA A 63 10.52 -13.22 0.38
C ALA A 63 9.23 -14.05 0.38
N SER A 64 9.19 -15.14 1.17
CA SER A 64 7.97 -15.93 1.38
C SER A 64 6.87 -15.07 2.03
N GLU A 65 7.21 -14.34 3.09
CA GLU A 65 6.27 -13.45 3.79
C GLU A 65 5.77 -12.30 2.89
N ALA A 66 6.62 -11.76 2.00
CA ALA A 66 6.19 -10.80 0.97
C ALA A 66 5.24 -11.42 -0.05
N SER A 67 5.50 -12.66 -0.46
CA SER A 67 4.62 -13.40 -1.37
C SER A 67 3.27 -13.71 -0.72
N ASP A 68 3.27 -14.06 0.57
CA ASP A 68 2.07 -14.32 1.35
C ASP A 68 1.24 -13.04 1.52
N LEU A 69 1.91 -11.91 1.80
CA LEU A 69 1.28 -10.60 1.85
C LEU A 69 0.63 -10.25 0.51
N LYS A 70 1.35 -10.39 -0.63
CA LYS A 70 0.79 -10.09 -1.96
C LYS A 70 -0.49 -10.89 -2.23
N ARG A 71 -0.46 -12.21 -1.98
CA ARG A 71 -1.65 -13.06 -2.17
C ARG A 71 -2.82 -12.67 -1.26
N LEU A 72 -2.54 -12.11 -0.09
CA LEU A 72 -3.58 -11.65 0.83
C LEU A 72 -4.20 -10.34 0.34
N ILE A 73 -3.39 -9.33 -0.01
CA ILE A 73 -3.88 -8.00 -0.44
C ILE A 73 -4.58 -8.04 -1.79
N ASP A 74 -4.18 -8.95 -2.70
CA ASP A 74 -4.81 -9.11 -4.02
C ASP A 74 -6.15 -9.86 -3.96
N ARG A 75 -6.56 -10.31 -2.77
CA ARG A 75 -7.86 -10.94 -2.55
C ARG A 75 -8.86 -9.90 -2.05
N ASP A 76 -9.98 -9.79 -2.74
CA ASP A 76 -11.06 -8.89 -2.34
C ASP A 76 -11.52 -9.12 -0.89
N GLY A 77 -11.81 -8.03 -0.18
CA GLY A 77 -12.39 -8.06 1.15
C GLY A 77 -11.43 -8.43 2.29
N THR A 78 -10.14 -8.62 2.03
CA THR A 78 -9.14 -8.93 3.08
C THR A 78 -8.54 -7.70 3.73
N GLY A 79 -8.84 -6.51 3.22
CA GLY A 79 -8.26 -5.25 3.65
C GLY A 79 -6.92 -4.96 2.99
N ASN A 80 -6.29 -3.85 3.38
CA ASN A 80 -5.06 -3.36 2.75
C ASN A 80 -4.18 -2.59 3.75
N VAL A 81 -3.03 -2.08 3.28
CA VAL A 81 -2.28 -1.01 3.93
C VAL A 81 -3.08 0.29 3.81
N ALA A 82 -3.19 1.03 4.91
CA ALA A 82 -3.82 2.33 4.96
C ALA A 82 -3.07 3.31 4.05
N LEU A 83 -3.73 3.78 3.00
CA LEU A 83 -3.19 4.75 2.06
C LEU A 83 -3.12 6.14 2.70
N TYR A 84 -2.11 6.91 2.29
CA TYR A 84 -1.83 8.21 2.89
C TYR A 84 -2.80 9.26 2.33
N GLY A 85 -3.41 10.09 3.19
CA GLY A 85 -4.34 11.14 2.76
C GLY A 85 -5.84 10.77 2.81
N GLU A 86 -6.19 9.59 3.33
CA GLU A 86 -7.58 9.26 3.67
C GLU A 86 -7.92 9.63 5.13
N THR A 87 -9.10 10.21 5.35
CA THR A 87 -9.65 10.43 6.70
C THR A 87 -10.29 9.15 7.26
N HIS A 88 -10.89 8.34 6.39
CA HIS A 88 -11.44 7.02 6.67
C HIS A 88 -11.19 6.07 5.50
N HIS A 89 -10.90 4.79 5.77
CA HIS A 89 -10.66 3.78 4.74
C HIS A 89 -11.85 3.65 3.77
N GLY A 90 -11.57 3.58 2.47
CA GLY A 90 -12.61 3.41 1.46
C GLY A 90 -13.36 4.70 1.09
N SER A 91 -12.99 5.85 1.68
CA SER A 91 -13.64 7.13 1.37
C SER A 91 -13.21 7.70 0.02
N ARG A 92 -11.97 7.42 -0.42
CA ARG A 92 -11.44 7.83 -1.73
C ARG A 92 -10.94 6.63 -2.52
N PHE A 93 -10.13 5.79 -1.88
CA PHE A 93 -9.52 4.62 -2.47
C PHE A 93 -10.41 3.41 -2.15
N THR A 94 -11.21 3.02 -3.13
CA THR A 94 -12.26 1.99 -2.99
C THR A 94 -11.74 0.58 -3.22
N GLY A 95 -10.50 0.42 -3.70
CA GLY A 95 -9.96 -0.82 -4.24
C GLY A 95 -10.28 -1.06 -5.72
N GLU A 96 -11.04 -0.20 -6.40
CA GLU A 96 -11.41 -0.40 -7.81
C GLU A 96 -10.24 -0.14 -8.77
N ASN A 97 -9.51 0.96 -8.58
CA ASN A 97 -8.32 1.28 -9.38
C ASN A 97 -7.09 0.99 -8.55
N TYR A 98 -6.68 -0.28 -8.57
CA TYR A 98 -5.68 -0.86 -7.70
C TYR A 98 -4.68 -1.67 -8.53
N ASP A 99 -3.40 -1.58 -8.18
CA ASP A 99 -2.41 -2.57 -8.61
C ASP A 99 -1.42 -2.87 -7.49
N SER A 100 -0.80 -4.06 -7.55
CA SER A 100 0.25 -4.44 -6.62
C SER A 100 1.34 -5.26 -7.28
N ARG A 101 2.58 -5.05 -6.83
CA ARG A 101 3.76 -5.67 -7.41
C ARG A 101 4.66 -6.25 -6.34
N LEU A 102 5.06 -7.51 -6.56
CA LEU A 102 6.07 -8.17 -5.74
C LEU A 102 7.46 -8.12 -6.40
N ARG A 103 8.46 -7.70 -5.63
CA ARG A 103 9.88 -7.75 -5.99
C ARG A 103 10.69 -8.28 -4.80
N GLN A 104 11.01 -9.57 -4.84
CA GLN A 104 11.70 -10.29 -3.77
C GLN A 104 11.00 -10.15 -2.40
N ARG A 105 11.45 -9.20 -1.58
CA ARG A 105 10.95 -8.92 -0.23
C ARG A 105 10.09 -7.67 -0.15
N LEU A 106 9.87 -6.99 -1.27
CA LEU A 106 9.15 -5.74 -1.36
C LEU A 106 7.81 -5.99 -2.05
N VAL A 107 6.72 -5.54 -1.43
CA VAL A 107 5.41 -5.44 -2.05
C VAL A 107 5.12 -3.95 -2.23
N VAL A 108 4.89 -3.53 -3.47
CA VAL A 108 4.42 -2.18 -3.80
C VAL A 108 2.92 -2.28 -4.04
N ILE A 109 2.17 -1.36 -3.46
CA ILE A 109 0.71 -1.31 -3.54
C ILE A 109 0.37 0.11 -3.98
N ALA A 110 -0.44 0.26 -5.02
CA ALA A 110 -0.90 1.55 -5.46
C ALA A 110 -2.41 1.54 -5.68
N GLU A 111 -3.06 2.64 -5.29
CA GLU A 111 -4.44 2.92 -5.69
C GLU A 111 -4.54 4.33 -6.23
N SER A 112 -5.41 4.52 -7.21
CA SER A 112 -5.74 5.82 -7.78
C SER A 112 -7.21 6.16 -7.60
N ALA A 113 -7.51 7.45 -7.58
CA ALA A 113 -8.87 7.94 -7.49
C ALA A 113 -8.99 9.33 -8.14
N PRO A 114 -10.18 9.69 -8.66
CA PRO A 114 -10.45 11.06 -9.07
C PRO A 114 -10.26 12.03 -7.89
N GLN A 115 -9.50 13.10 -8.11
CA GLN A 115 -9.39 14.23 -7.18
C GLN A 115 -10.16 15.45 -7.70
N ALA A 116 -10.11 15.70 -9.00
CA ALA A 116 -10.91 16.73 -9.68
C ALA A 116 -11.26 16.28 -11.10
N GLY A 117 -12.40 16.76 -11.61
CA GLY A 117 -12.89 16.38 -12.93
C GLY A 117 -13.45 14.95 -12.96
N ARG A 118 -13.40 14.32 -14.14
CA ARG A 118 -13.87 12.95 -14.39
C ARG A 118 -12.85 12.22 -15.28
N PRO A 119 -11.68 11.85 -14.74
CA PRO A 119 -10.71 11.06 -15.49
C PRO A 119 -11.35 9.73 -15.91
N SER A 120 -10.92 9.19 -17.05
CA SER A 120 -11.41 7.89 -17.51
C SER A 120 -10.89 6.77 -16.61
N GLU A 121 -11.62 5.66 -16.53
CA GLU A 121 -11.18 4.45 -15.81
C GLU A 121 -9.81 3.96 -16.31
N ALA A 122 -9.62 3.93 -17.63
CA ALA A 122 -8.33 3.57 -18.23
C ALA A 122 -7.17 4.49 -17.78
N THR A 123 -7.44 5.77 -17.53
CA THR A 123 -6.42 6.71 -17.02
C THR A 123 -6.08 6.42 -15.56
N LEU A 124 -7.09 6.07 -14.74
CA LEU A 124 -6.89 5.70 -13.34
C LEU A 124 -6.11 4.37 -13.22
N GLU A 125 -6.44 3.38 -14.05
CA GLU A 125 -5.74 2.10 -14.15
C GLU A 125 -4.28 2.29 -14.59
N THR A 126 -4.04 3.05 -15.67
CA THR A 126 -2.68 3.36 -16.13
C THR A 126 -1.85 4.03 -15.03
N ALA A 127 -2.46 4.89 -14.21
CA ALA A 127 -1.76 5.57 -13.12
C ALA A 127 -1.23 4.59 -12.06
N VAL A 128 -2.00 3.55 -11.70
CA VAL A 128 -1.57 2.56 -10.70
C VAL A 128 -0.55 1.57 -11.27
N GLU A 129 -0.71 1.15 -12.53
CA GLU A 129 0.26 0.28 -13.23
C GLU A 129 1.67 0.91 -13.26
N LEU A 130 1.73 2.22 -13.51
CA LEU A 130 3.00 2.96 -13.46
C LEU A 130 3.49 3.18 -12.03
N ALA A 131 2.58 3.44 -11.08
CA ALA A 131 2.95 3.73 -9.70
C ALA A 131 3.60 2.54 -9.00
N VAL A 132 3.16 1.31 -9.27
CA VAL A 132 3.77 0.10 -8.69
C VAL A 132 5.18 -0.21 -9.21
N GLU A 133 5.62 0.49 -10.26
CA GLU A 133 6.97 0.42 -10.79
C GLU A 133 7.94 1.37 -10.07
N PHE A 134 7.44 2.32 -9.27
CA PHE A 134 8.29 3.34 -8.66
C PHE A 134 9.19 2.77 -7.55
N PRO A 135 10.44 3.26 -7.44
CA PRO A 135 11.30 2.93 -6.31
C PRO A 135 10.75 3.54 -5.01
N SER A 136 11.06 2.92 -3.88
CA SER A 136 10.82 3.57 -2.58
C SER A 136 11.70 4.84 -2.47
N PRO A 137 11.20 5.90 -1.82
CA PRO A 137 11.98 7.13 -1.59
C PRO A 137 13.21 6.93 -0.69
#